data_AF-A0A1Q7ZUC9-F1
#
_entry.id   AF-A0A1Q7ZUC9-F1
#
_cell.length_a   1.000
_cell.length_b   1.000
_cell.length_c   1.000
_cell.angle_alpha   90.00
_cell.angle_beta   90.00
_cell.angle_gamma   90.00
#
_symmetry.space_group_name_H-M   'P 1'
#
loop_
_entity.id
_entity.type
_entity.pdbx_description
1 polymer ?
#
loop_
_entity_poly.entity_id
_entity_poly.type
_entity_poly.pdbx_seq_one_letter_code
_entity_poly.pdbx_strand_id
1 'polypeptide(L)'
;MEGTVRRQYLHLSAYSCDKCKGPVVSGSLAVRENEISKETEIRQVGAICLSCGHRQGKMTELGITRQFPPVEWESANLIGVSHLATAFEEMLNRTT
;
A
#
# COMPACT_ATOMS: atom_id res chain seq x y z
N MET A 1 28.84 10.89 3.98
CA MET A 1 27.50 11.47 3.76
C MET A 1 26.51 10.36 3.96
N GLU A 2 25.99 10.26 5.17
CA GLU A 2 24.98 9.27 5.54
C GLU A 2 23.67 9.72 4.90
N GLY A 3 23.31 9.08 3.79
CA GLY A 3 22.07 9.38 3.08
C GLY A 3 20.90 9.12 4.03
N THR A 4 20.05 10.10 4.24
CA THR A 4 18.79 9.97 4.97
C THR A 4 18.01 8.78 4.41
N VAL A 5 17.92 7.70 5.19
CA VAL A 5 17.23 6.47 4.78
C VAL A 5 15.73 6.76 4.81
N ARG A 6 15.22 7.26 3.69
CA ARG A 6 13.80 7.50 3.46
C ARG A 6 13.09 6.14 3.45
N ARG A 7 12.40 5.80 4.53
CA ARG A 7 11.62 4.58 4.65
C ARG A 7 10.17 4.83 4.26
N GLN A 8 9.56 3.87 3.58
CA GLN A 8 8.14 3.87 3.27
C GLN A 8 7.43 2.88 4.20
N TYR A 9 6.23 3.22 4.64
CA TYR A 9 5.43 2.40 5.55
C TYR A 9 4.05 2.19 4.96
N LEU A 10 3.59 0.95 4.98
CA LEU A 10 2.23 0.56 4.66
C LEU A 10 1.38 0.62 5.94
N HIS A 11 0.34 1.44 5.87
CA HIS A 11 -0.72 1.52 6.86
C HIS A 11 -1.92 0.75 6.36
N LEU A 12 -2.37 -0.22 7.14
CA LEU A 12 -3.58 -0.97 6.86
C LEU A 12 -4.65 -0.66 7.89
N SER A 13 -5.89 -0.58 7.43
CA SER A 13 -7.07 -0.50 8.27
C SER A 13 -8.18 -1.40 7.75
N ALA A 14 -9.03 -1.86 8.66
CA ALA A 14 -10.23 -2.61 8.32
C ALA A 14 -11.48 -2.00 8.95
N TYR A 15 -12.57 -1.99 8.19
CA TYR A 15 -13.87 -1.46 8.60
C TYR A 15 -15.01 -2.11 7.82
N SER A 16 -16.27 -1.79 8.15
CA SER A 16 -17.45 -2.37 7.49
C SER A 16 -17.81 -1.60 6.21
N CYS A 17 -18.07 -2.33 5.13
CA CYS A 17 -18.54 -1.79 3.85
C CYS A 17 -19.90 -1.11 4.02
N ASP A 18 -20.08 0.07 3.44
CA ASP A 18 -21.37 0.77 3.46
C ASP A 18 -22.50 0.00 2.75
N LYS A 19 -22.19 -0.72 1.67
CA LYS A 19 -23.17 -1.45 0.85
C LYS A 19 -23.62 -2.78 1.42
N CYS A 20 -22.67 -3.67 1.72
CA CYS A 20 -22.98 -5.05 2.12
C CYS A 20 -22.64 -5.37 3.57
N LYS A 21 -22.11 -4.39 4.32
CA LYS A 21 -21.62 -4.55 5.71
C LYS A 21 -20.50 -5.59 5.88
N GLY A 22 -19.94 -6.09 4.78
CA GLY A 22 -18.79 -7.00 4.77
C GLY A 22 -17.46 -6.28 5.04
N PRO A 23 -16.36 -7.02 5.27
CA PRO A 23 -15.06 -6.45 5.61
C PRO A 23 -14.46 -5.68 4.44
N VAL A 24 -14.06 -4.43 4.70
CA VAL A 24 -13.24 -3.61 3.82
C VAL A 24 -11.82 -3.58 4.38
N VAL A 25 -10.84 -3.73 3.49
CA VAL A 25 -9.44 -3.44 3.79
C VAL A 25 -9.05 -2.18 3.03
N SER A 26 -8.43 -1.24 3.74
CA SER A 26 -7.94 0.03 3.20
C SER A 26 -6.45 0.20 3.49
N GLY A 27 -5.72 0.68 2.49
CA GLY A 27 -4.28 0.90 2.56
C GLY A 27 -3.88 2.33 2.23
N SER A 28 -2.89 2.84 2.95
CA SER A 28 -2.16 4.06 2.62
C SER A 28 -0.66 3.86 2.80
N LEU A 29 0.13 4.55 2.00
CA LEU A 29 1.57 4.62 2.16
C LEU A 29 1.94 5.93 2.83
N ALA A 30 2.87 5.88 3.75
CA ALA A 30 3.46 7.04 4.37
C ALA A 30 4.99 6.95 4.29
N VAL A 31 5.66 8.08 4.36
CA VAL A 31 7.13 8.16 4.28
C VAL A 31 7.65 8.67 5.61
N ARG A 32 8.76 8.11 6.08
CA ARG A 32 9.52 8.67 7.20
C ARG A 32 10.94 8.96 6.74
N GLU A 33 11.37 10.20 6.93
CA GLU A 33 12.69 10.67 6.48
C GLU A 33 13.86 10.13 7.33
N ASN A 34 13.60 9.80 8.60
CA ASN A 34 14.57 9.22 9.53
C ASN A 34 13.83 8.47 10.67
N GLU A 35 14.54 7.93 11.65
CA GLU A 35 13.93 7.07 12.68
C GLU A 35 13.02 7.81 13.67
N ILE A 36 13.26 9.10 13.89
CA ILE A 36 12.59 9.93 14.90
C ILE A 36 11.52 10.88 14.32
N SER A 37 11.51 11.08 13.00
CA SER A 37 10.57 11.96 12.32
C SER A 37 9.17 11.37 12.31
N LYS A 38 8.17 12.26 12.33
CA LYS A 38 6.79 11.86 12.03
C LYS A 38 6.69 11.44 10.56
N GLU A 39 5.73 10.57 10.29
CA GLU A 39 5.44 10.16 8.93
C GLU A 39 4.75 11.31 8.17
N THR A 40 5.17 11.46 6.92
CA THR A 40 4.73 12.49 5.97
C THR A 40 4.23 11.82 4.69
N GLU A 41 3.75 12.62 3.74
CA GLU A 41 3.30 12.15 2.42
C GLU A 41 2.32 10.96 2.48
N ILE A 42 1.34 11.02 3.38
CA ILE A 42 0.32 9.96 3.48
C ILE A 42 -0.49 9.96 2.19
N ARG A 43 -0.30 8.92 1.37
CA ARG A 43 -0.98 8.72 0.09
C ARG A 43 -1.85 7.48 0.18
N GLN A 44 -3.13 7.64 -0.11
CA GLN A 44 -4.04 6.51 -0.14
C GLN A 44 -3.72 5.59 -1.33
N VAL A 45 -3.58 4.29 -1.08
CA VAL A 45 -3.42 3.26 -2.12
C VAL A 45 -4.79 2.84 -2.64
N GLY A 46 -5.73 2.63 -1.72
CA GLY A 46 -7.10 2.28 -2.04
C GLY A 46 -7.80 1.54 -0.92
N ALA A 47 -9.05 1.17 -1.16
CA ALA A 47 -9.81 0.32 -0.27
C ALA A 47 -10.80 -0.55 -1.06
N ILE A 48 -11.03 -1.77 -0.60
CA ILE A 48 -11.92 -2.73 -1.26
C ILE A 48 -12.65 -3.60 -0.24
N CYS A 49 -13.96 -3.80 -0.45
CA CYS A 49 -14.73 -4.80 0.26
C CYS A 49 -14.39 -6.20 -0.26
N LEU A 50 -13.97 -7.09 0.64
CA LEU A 50 -13.62 -8.46 0.30
C LEU A 50 -14.85 -9.34 -0.01
N SER A 51 -16.05 -8.89 0.37
CA SER A 51 -17.30 -9.63 0.11
C SER A 51 -17.97 -9.24 -1.21
N CYS A 52 -18.07 -7.95 -1.52
CA CYS A 52 -18.82 -7.46 -2.69
C CYS A 52 -17.97 -6.73 -3.73
N GLY A 53 -16.66 -6.59 -3.50
CA GLY A 53 -15.76 -5.89 -4.42
C GLY A 53 -15.95 -4.37 -4.49
N HIS A 54 -16.84 -3.80 -3.68
CA HIS A 54 -17.06 -2.36 -3.68
C HIS A 54 -15.79 -1.61 -3.24
N ARG A 55 -15.29 -0.73 -4.11
CA ARG A 55 -14.14 0.14 -3.84
C ARG A 55 -14.61 1.40 -3.12
N GLN A 56 -14.38 1.46 -1.81
CA GLN A 56 -14.84 2.55 -0.96
C GLN A 56 -13.69 3.55 -0.74
N GLY A 57 -13.54 4.54 -1.62
CA GLY A 57 -12.40 5.48 -1.60
C GLY A 57 -12.29 6.35 -0.34
N LYS A 58 -13.37 6.48 0.46
CA LYS A 58 -13.34 7.20 1.73
C LYS A 58 -14.28 6.49 2.70
N MET A 59 -13.81 6.23 3.91
CA MET A 59 -14.66 5.67 4.95
C MET A 59 -15.84 6.60 5.16
N THR A 60 -17.04 6.12 4.82
CA THR A 60 -18.22 6.99 4.68
C THR A 60 -18.98 7.12 5.99
N GLU A 61 -18.64 6.35 7.02
CA GLU A 61 -19.29 6.41 8.34
C GLU A 61 -18.34 6.09 9.51
N LEU A 62 -18.75 6.57 10.69
CA LEU A 62 -18.16 6.43 12.03
C LEU A 62 -18.15 4.98 12.57
N GLY A 63 -17.89 4.00 11.71
CA GLY A 63 -17.73 2.60 12.11
C GLY A 63 -16.43 2.40 12.89
N ILE A 64 -16.39 1.37 13.73
CA ILE A 64 -15.17 0.96 14.44
C ILE A 64 -14.11 0.59 13.39
N THR A 65 -13.09 1.43 13.28
CA THR A 65 -11.95 1.16 12.41
C THR A 65 -10.90 0.40 13.19
N ARG A 66 -10.51 -0.77 12.67
CA ARG A 66 -9.36 -1.52 13.17
C ARG A 66 -8.12 -0.99 12.45
N GLN A 67 -7.22 -0.35 13.18
CA GLN A 67 -5.92 0.06 12.64
C GLN A 67 -4.90 -1.05 12.94
N PHE A 68 -4.09 -1.40 11.94
CA PHE A 68 -2.99 -2.34 12.11
C PHE A 68 -1.69 -1.57 12.33
N PRO A 69 -0.70 -2.14 13.06
CA PRO A 69 0.62 -1.55 13.15
C PRO A 69 1.20 -1.29 11.76
N PRO A 70 1.80 -0.11 11.50
CA PRO A 70 2.45 0.18 10.24
C PRO A 70 3.60 -0.80 10.00
N VAL A 71 3.73 -1.26 8.76
CA VAL A 71 4.80 -2.17 8.34
C VAL A 71 5.71 -1.44 7.36
N GLU A 72 7.02 -1.53 7.54
CA GLU A 72 7.97 -1.01 6.56
C GLU A 72 7.73 -1.69 5.21
N TRP A 73 7.58 -0.89 4.17
CA TRP A 73 7.22 -1.32 2.84
C TRP A 73 8.36 -0.99 1.89
N GLU A 74 9.03 -2.01 1.39
CA GLU A 74 10.08 -1.83 0.39
C GLU A 74 9.46 -1.25 -0.88
N SER A 75 9.83 -0.02 -1.23
CA SER A 75 9.32 0.62 -2.43
C SER A 75 9.76 -0.17 -3.66
N ALA A 76 8.84 -0.51 -4.56
CA ALA A 76 9.11 -1.23 -5.81
C ALA A 76 10.13 -0.52 -6.74
N ASN A 77 10.57 0.69 -6.40
CA ASN A 77 11.70 1.37 -7.05
C ASN A 77 13.04 0.61 -6.90
N LEU A 78 13.08 -0.45 -6.07
CA LEU A 78 14.20 -1.39 -5.98
C LEU A 78 14.06 -2.62 -6.90
N ILE A 79 12.97 -2.76 -7.66
CA ILE A 79 13.02 -3.59 -8.87
C ILE A 79 13.91 -2.82 -9.84
N GLY A 80 15.21 -3.04 -9.74
CA GLY A 80 16.19 -2.40 -10.60
C GLY A 80 15.72 -2.53 -12.05
N VAL A 81 15.89 -1.47 -12.83
CA VAL A 81 15.49 -1.43 -14.25
C VAL A 81 15.99 -2.68 -15.01
N SER A 82 17.12 -3.25 -14.57
CA SER A 82 17.63 -4.56 -14.99
C SER A 82 16.64 -5.71 -14.82
N HIS A 83 15.97 -5.82 -13.68
CA HIS A 83 15.04 -6.90 -13.36
C HIS A 83 13.72 -6.79 -14.14
N LEU A 84 13.31 -5.57 -14.52
CA LEU A 84 12.19 -5.37 -15.45
C LEU A 84 12.58 -5.74 -16.89
N ALA A 85 13.81 -5.41 -17.32
CA ALA A 85 14.32 -5.79 -18.63
C ALA A 85 14.44 -7.32 -18.77
N THR A 86 14.98 -8.00 -17.76
CA THR A 86 15.08 -9.48 -17.74
C THR A 86 13.71 -10.15 -17.75
N ALA A 87 12.76 -9.67 -16.95
CA ALA A 87 11.40 -10.23 -16.95
C ALA A 87 10.69 -10.06 -18.31
N PHE A 88 10.94 -8.96 -19.01
CA PHE A 88 10.39 -8.70 -20.34
C PHE A 88 11.02 -9.61 -21.42
N GLU A 89 12.35 -9.77 -21.41
CA GLU A 89 13.05 -10.69 -22.30
C GLU A 89 12.64 -12.16 -22.09
N GLU A 90 12.51 -12.59 -20.84
CA GLU A 90 12.04 -13.95 -20.53
C GLU A 90 10.61 -14.18 -21.01
N MET A 91 9.73 -13.19 -20.89
CA MET A 91 8.35 -13.28 -21.38
C MET A 91 8.29 -13.37 -22.92
N LEU A 92 9.17 -12.65 -23.62
CA LEU A 92 9.27 -12.70 -25.08
C LEU A 92 9.78 -14.08 -25.56
N ASN A 93 10.81 -14.63 -24.91
CA ASN A 93 11.38 -15.94 -25.24
C ASN A 93 10.46 -17.12 -24.94
N ARG A 94 9.46 -16.97 -24.05
CA ARG A 94 8.45 -18.01 -23.79
C ARG A 94 7.37 -18.10 -24.88
N THR A 95 7.35 -17.16 -25.81
CA THR A 95 6.32 -17.07 -26.88
C THR A 95 6.86 -17.53 -28.24
N THR A 96 8.12 -18.00 -28.30
CA THR A 96 8.74 -18.62 -29.49
C THR A 96 9.01 -20.09 -29.20
#